data_AF-L1NF29-F1
#
_entry.id   AF-L1NF29-F1
#
_cell.length_a   1.000
_cell.length_b   1.000
_cell.length_c   1.000
_cell.angle_alpha   90.00
_cell.angle_beta   90.00
_cell.angle_gamma   90.00
#
_symmetry.space_group_name_H-M   'P 1'
#
loop_
_entity.id
_entity.type
_entity.pdbx_description
1 polymer ?
#
loop_
_entity_poly.entity_id
_entity_poly.type
_entity_poly.pdbx_seq_one_letter_code
_entity_poly.pdbx_strand_id
1 'polypeptide(L)' 'TKYQYVRLDSYNPRTKEIVSRKCTQLSEISEGTAIRYLKELKAKYSPGAAIADVPSNRVGANAGIFEENGAFE' A
#
# COMPACT_ATOMS: atom_id res chain seq x y z
N THR A 1 -8.14 -12.74 17.43
CA THR A 1 -8.52 -11.42 16.88
C THR A 1 -8.15 -11.43 15.42
N LYS A 2 -9.14 -11.20 14.54
CA LYS A 2 -9.04 -11.45 13.09
C LYS A 2 -8.15 -10.37 12.45
N TYR A 3 -6.83 -10.50 12.59
CA TYR A 3 -5.89 -9.74 11.77
C TYR A 3 -5.97 -10.32 10.35
N GLN A 4 -7.05 -9.93 9.65
CA GLN A 4 -7.16 -10.10 8.22
C GLN A 4 -6.05 -9.26 7.62
N TYR A 5 -4.98 -9.95 7.25
CA TYR A 5 -3.88 -9.45 6.45
C TYR A 5 -4.34 -8.41 5.41
N VAL A 6 -3.54 -7.36 5.26
CA VAL A 6 -3.85 -6.30 4.32
C VAL A 6 -3.33 -6.69 2.94
N ARG A 7 -4.23 -6.76 1.95
CA ARG A 7 -3.83 -6.84 0.55
C ARG A 7 -3.21 -5.51 0.14
N LEU A 8 -1.95 -5.58 -0.31
CA LEU A 8 -1.18 -4.44 -0.77
C LEU A 8 -1.80 -3.83 -2.04
N ASP A 9 -1.78 -2.49 -2.12
CA ASP A 9 -2.21 -1.77 -3.32
C ASP A 9 -1.10 -1.79 -4.39
N SER A 10 -0.15 -0.87 -4.30
CA SER A 10 1.05 -0.80 -5.15
C SER A 10 2.24 -0.39 -4.29
N TYR A 11 3.43 -0.94 -4.55
CA TYR A 11 4.66 -0.59 -3.84
C TYR A 11 5.69 0.01 -4.80
N ASN A 12 6.25 1.16 -4.46
CA ASN A 12 7.38 1.71 -5.19
C ASN A 12 8.68 1.23 -4.53
N PRO A 13 9.44 0.29 -5.13
CA PRO A 13 10.66 -0.22 -4.52
C PRO A 13 11.77 0.83 -4.43
N ARG A 14 11.74 1.88 -5.26
CA ARG A 14 12.75 2.95 -5.24
C ARG A 14 12.53 3.91 -4.07
N THR A 15 11.30 4.37 -3.87
CA THR A 15 10.96 5.34 -2.80
C THR A 15 10.51 4.68 -1.51
N LYS A 16 10.26 3.36 -1.53
CA LYS A 16 9.74 2.56 -0.42
C LYS A 16 8.34 3.00 0.05
N GLU A 17 7.53 3.49 -0.89
CA GLU A 17 6.20 4.01 -0.62
C GLU A 17 5.10 3.03 -1.05
N ILE A 18 4.03 2.96 -0.26
CA ILE A 18 2.79 2.32 -0.67
C ILE A 18 1.91 3.37 -1.35
N VAL A 19 1.59 3.13 -2.62
CA VAL A 19 0.85 4.06 -3.46
C VAL A 19 -0.57 3.53 -3.68
N SER A 20 -1.55 4.31 -3.26
CA SER A 20 -2.95 4.05 -3.60
C SER A 20 -3.16 4.23 -5.10
N ARG A 21 -3.73 3.24 -5.77
CA ARG A 21 -4.06 3.31 -7.21
C ARG A 21 -5.54 3.60 -7.47
N LYS A 22 -6.20 4.32 -6.56
CA LYS A 22 -7.53 4.88 -6.83
C LYS A 22 -7.40 5.83 -8.03
N CYS A 23 -7.84 5.39 -9.20
CA CYS A 23 -7.75 6.14 -10.44
C CYS A 23 -8.84 7.22 -10.46
N THR A 24 -8.67 8.25 -9.63
CA THR A 24 -9.66 9.32 -9.46
C THR A 24 -8.93 10.63 -9.24
N GLN A 25 -9.24 11.65 -10.06
CA GLN A 25 -8.68 12.98 -9.84
C GLN A 25 -9.35 13.62 -8.63
N LEU A 26 -8.57 14.28 -7.78
CA LEU A 26 -9.12 14.97 -6.60
C LEU A 26 -10.11 16.08 -7.01
N SER A 27 -9.92 16.68 -8.19
CA SER A 27 -10.83 17.68 -8.76
C SER A 27 -12.18 17.09 -9.21
N GLU A 28 -12.28 15.78 -9.39
CA GLU A 28 -13.48 15.08 -9.87
C GLU A 28 -14.33 14.52 -8.73
N ILE A 29 -13.91 14.69 -7.47
CA ILE A 29 -14.62 14.18 -6.30
C ILE A 29 -14.88 15.28 -5.28
N SER A 30 -15.88 15.04 -4.42
CA SER A 30 -16.12 15.92 -3.29
C SER A 30 -14.98 15.85 -2.28
N GLU A 31 -14.75 16.94 -1.57
CA GLU A 31 -13.79 17.02 -0.47
C GLU A 31 -14.04 15.92 0.58
N GLY A 32 -15.30 15.67 0.94
CA GLY A 32 -15.66 14.59 1.86
C GLY A 32 -15.23 13.21 1.37
N THR A 33 -15.29 12.96 0.07
CA THR A 33 -14.81 11.70 -0.54
C THR A 33 -13.30 11.62 -0.49
N ALA A 34 -12.58 12.71 -0.79
CA ALA A 34 -11.14 12.77 -0.70
C ALA A 34 -10.65 12.50 0.74
N ILE A 35 -11.25 13.15 1.74
CA ILE A 35 -10.96 12.93 3.16
C ILE A 35 -11.19 11.47 3.55
N ARG A 36 -12.30 10.86 3.08
CA ARG A 36 -12.59 9.46 3.35
C ARG A 36 -11.50 8.53 2.81
N TYR A 37 -11.06 8.73 1.56
CA TYR A 37 -9.99 7.91 0.97
C TYR A 37 -8.67 8.02 1.72
N LEU A 38 -8.30 9.23 2.18
CA LEU A 38 -7.10 9.42 3.00
C LEU A 38 -7.21 8.69 4.35
N LYS A 39 -8.39 8.76 4.99
CA LYS A 39 -8.65 8.02 6.25
C LYS A 39 -8.60 6.51 6.05
N GLU A 40 -9.12 6.00 4.94
CA GLU A 40 -9.05 4.59 4.57
C GLU A 40 -7.59 4.12 4.45
N LEU A 41 -6.74 4.89 3.76
CA LEU A 41 -5.31 4.56 3.64
C LEU A 41 -4.61 4.53 5.00
N LYS A 42 -4.86 5.54 5.85
CA LYS A 42 -4.30 5.59 7.21
C LYS A 42 -4.74 4.40 8.07
N ALA A 43 -6.01 3.99 7.96
CA ALA A 43 -6.52 2.85 8.71
C ALA A 43 -5.95 1.52 8.18
N LYS A 44 -5.90 1.36 6.86
CA LYS A 44 -5.41 0.16 6.16
C LYS A 44 -3.93 -0.10 6.44
N TYR A 45 -3.11 0.95 6.45
CA TYR A 45 -1.67 0.88 6.70
C TYR A 45 -1.30 1.57 8.01
N SER A 46 -2.04 1.26 9.07
CA SER A 46 -1.72 1.76 10.41
C SER A 46 -0.37 1.21 10.89
N PRO A 47 0.36 1.94 11.77
CA PRO A 47 1.61 1.43 12.33
C PRO A 47 1.41 0.04 12.96
N GLY A 48 2.25 -0.92 12.57
CA GLY A 48 2.16 -2.31 13.01
C GLY A 48 1.21 -3.21 12.19
N ALA A 49 0.54 -2.67 11.15
CA ALA A 49 -0.22 -3.50 10.22
C ALA A 49 0.72 -4.43 9.43
N ALA A 50 0.43 -5.73 9.47
CA ALA A 50 1.18 -6.73 8.71
C ALA A 50 0.68 -6.81 7.26
N ILE A 51 1.59 -6.64 6.31
CA ILE A 51 1.33 -6.93 4.89
C ILE A 51 1.46 -8.43 4.68
N ALA A 52 0.47 -9.05 4.02
CA ALA A 52 0.52 -10.48 3.74
C ALA A 52 1.60 -10.79 2.70
N ASP A 53 2.52 -11.71 3.03
CA ASP A 53 3.42 -12.34 2.06
C ASP A 53 2.66 -13.42 1.29
N VAL A 54 1.93 -12.98 0.28
CA VAL A 54 1.20 -13.86 -0.65
C VAL A 54 1.75 -13.65 -2.07
N PRO A 55 1.72 -14.68 -2.95
CA PRO A 55 2.32 -14.60 -4.28
C PRO A 55 1.91 -13.36 -5.11
N SER A 56 0.65 -12.93 -4.98
CA SER A 56 0.13 -11.75 -5.68
C SER A 56 0.77 -10.42 -5.27
N ASN A 57 1.44 -10.37 -4.11
CA ASN A 57 2.16 -9.19 -3.62
C ASN A 57 3.65 -9.22 -4.00
N ARG A 58 4.16 -10.29 -4.61
CA ARG A 58 5.60 -10.42 -4.97
C ARG A 58 5.89 -10.13 -6.44
N VAL A 59 4.87 -9.77 -7.22
CA VAL A 59 4.94 -9.67 -8.68
C VAL A 59 4.52 -8.27 -9.16
N GLY A 60 4.89 -7.95 -10.40
CA GLY A 60 4.50 -6.71 -11.07
C GLY A 60 4.92 -5.47 -10.28
N ALA A 61 3.99 -4.54 -10.08
CA ALA A 61 4.23 -3.29 -9.35
C ALA A 61 4.46 -3.46 -7.84
N ASN A 62 4.49 -4.68 -7.30
CA ASN A 62 4.80 -4.96 -5.90
C ASN A 62 6.09 -5.78 -5.72
N ALA A 63 6.78 -6.09 -6.82
CA ALA A 63 8.04 -6.82 -6.78
C ALA A 63 9.05 -6.13 -5.83
N GLY A 64 9.74 -6.93 -5.03
CA GLY A 64 10.74 -6.45 -4.08
C GLY A 64 10.22 -5.90 -2.75
N ILE A 65 8.91 -5.97 -2.44
CA ILE A 65 8.41 -5.47 -1.14
C ILE A 65 8.94 -6.25 0.07
N PHE A 66 9.20 -7.55 -0.07
CA PHE A 66 9.72 -8.41 0.99
C PHE A 66 11.23 -8.68 0.87
N GLU A 67 11.90 -8.04 -0.08
CA GLU A 67 13.35 -8.16 -0.23
C GLU A 67 14.01 -7.15 0.73
N GLU A 68 14.79 -7.64 1.69
CA GLU A 68 15.58 -6.80 2.60
C GLU A 68 16.70 -6.10 1.82
N ASN A 69 17.13 -4.90 2.26
CA ASN A 69 18.24 -4.17 1.62
C ASN A 69 19.58 -4.89 1.90
N GLY A 70 19.81 -6.04 1.29
CA GLY A 70 20.97 -6.91 1.49
C GLY A 70 21.85 -7.06 0.25
N ALA A 71 22.04 -6.01 -0.55
CA ALA A 71 22.99 -6.04 -1.67
C ALA A 71 23.63 -4.67 -1.92
N PHE A 72 24.29 -4.13 -0.89
CA PHE A 72 25.46 -3.27 -1.06
C PHE A 72 26.47 -3.69 0.01
N GLU A 73 27.24 -4.74 -0.29
CA GLU A 73 28.65 -4.77 0.14
C GLU A 73 29.47 -3.93 -0.82
#